data_AF-A0A915HU59-F1
#
_entry.id   AF-A0A915HU59-F1
#
_cell.length_a   1.000
_cell.length_b   1.000
_cell.length_c   1.000
_cell.angle_alpha   90.00
_cell.angle_beta   90.00
_cell.angle_gamma   90.00
#
_symmetry.space_group_name_H-M   'P 1'
#
loop_
_entity.id
_entity.type
_entity.pdbx_description
1 polymer ?
#
loop_
_entity_poly.entity_id
_entity_poly.type
_entity_poly.pdbx_seq_one_letter_code
_entity_poly.pdbx_strand_id
1 'polypeptide(L)'
;MADKWWQSGRGSDVGGGSTRSNRPSAFSVVCLMIADTRYRIIPTNSWNPNKTIAWNEALIGNSTTTTSIITPVELGSSLSLLVGMIQLFLGILRCGFLSAYLSDTVVSGFTTGAAVHVLTSQLDKIFNVKIPRHDGFGKLVFFLYDLISKTEQFNVFTIGISIICIISLYFTKTYISPTFKRKYKMPFPIDLIVVVIVAFASFIFNFNSAYNVDIIKNVPVGLPSPLLPRIDIMPQLIGDAIGISLVIFTVTVSMGRLFAKKHGYKIDANQVICRP
;
A
#
# COMPACT_ATOMS: atom_id res chain seq x y z
N MET A 1 6.91 -5.15 12.68
CA MET A 1 6.08 -6.38 12.76
C MET A 1 5.99 -7.16 11.44
N ALA A 2 6.11 -6.51 10.26
CA ALA A 2 6.27 -7.18 8.97
C ALA A 2 7.57 -8.01 8.87
N ASP A 3 8.63 -7.58 9.56
CA ASP A 3 9.92 -8.29 9.60
C ASP A 3 9.82 -9.74 10.08
N LYS A 4 8.99 -10.04 11.09
CA LYS A 4 8.93 -11.42 11.63
C LYS A 4 8.19 -12.40 10.72
N TRP A 5 7.23 -11.91 9.94
CA TRP A 5 6.52 -12.73 8.93
C TRP A 5 7.43 -13.05 7.74
N TRP A 6 8.23 -12.08 7.29
CA TRP A 6 9.21 -12.28 6.24
C TRP A 6 10.35 -13.25 6.64
N GLN A 7 10.74 -13.25 7.91
CA GLN A 7 11.82 -14.08 8.43
C GLN A 7 11.49 -15.58 8.55
N SER A 8 10.22 -15.98 8.42
CA SER A 8 9.83 -17.38 8.59
C SER A 8 9.98 -18.24 7.33
N GLY A 9 10.35 -17.64 6.19
CA GLY A 9 10.32 -18.29 4.89
C GLY A 9 11.59 -18.99 4.42
N ARG A 10 12.76 -18.85 5.07
CA ARG A 10 14.01 -19.44 4.55
C ARG A 10 14.96 -19.90 5.66
N GLY A 11 15.08 -21.22 5.79
CA GLY A 11 16.27 -21.86 6.33
C GLY A 11 17.31 -22.00 5.21
N SER A 12 18.56 -21.71 5.57
CA SER A 12 19.80 -22.24 5.01
C SER A 12 19.92 -22.28 3.48
N ASP A 13 20.47 -21.21 2.90
CA ASP A 13 21.37 -21.35 1.75
C ASP A 13 22.54 -20.38 1.95
N VAL A 14 23.67 -20.95 2.34
CA VAL A 14 24.96 -20.29 2.52
C VAL A 14 25.75 -20.55 1.24
N GLY A 15 25.93 -19.52 0.42
CA GLY A 15 26.85 -19.56 -0.73
C GLY A 15 26.41 -18.69 -1.91
N GLY A 16 27.09 -17.57 -2.12
CA GLY A 16 26.95 -16.72 -3.32
C GLY A 16 26.13 -15.45 -3.11
N GLY A 17 26.76 -14.43 -2.54
CA GLY A 17 26.16 -13.12 -2.24
C GLY A 17 25.70 -12.36 -3.49
N SER A 18 24.39 -12.29 -3.68
CA SER A 18 23.72 -11.22 -4.43
C SER A 18 22.30 -11.10 -3.90
N THR A 19 21.73 -9.90 -4.02
CA THR A 19 20.40 -9.40 -3.64
C THR A 19 19.15 -10.27 -3.93
N ARG A 20 19.31 -11.51 -4.42
CA ARG A 20 18.29 -12.51 -4.78
C ARG A 20 17.24 -12.85 -3.71
N SER A 21 17.41 -12.37 -2.48
CA SER A 21 16.46 -12.62 -1.39
C SER A 21 15.34 -11.57 -1.33
N ASN A 22 15.52 -10.36 -1.88
CA ASN A 22 14.51 -9.31 -1.77
C ASN A 22 13.43 -9.50 -2.85
N ARG A 23 12.18 -9.79 -2.48
CA ARG A 23 11.07 -9.76 -3.43
C ARG A 23 10.38 -8.40 -3.34
N PRO A 24 10.03 -7.76 -4.47
CA PRO A 24 9.25 -6.54 -4.44
C PRO A 24 7.91 -6.83 -3.74
N SER A 25 7.65 -6.07 -2.67
CA SER A 25 6.41 -6.16 -1.91
C SER A 25 5.75 -4.78 -1.87
N ALA A 26 4.42 -4.76 -1.72
CA ALA A 26 3.68 -3.52 -1.60
C ALA A 26 3.99 -2.88 -0.23
N PHE A 27 4.54 -1.66 -0.24
CA PHE A 27 4.81 -0.90 0.98
C PHE A 27 3.66 0.05 1.28
N SER A 28 3.05 -0.09 2.47
CA SER A 28 1.87 0.69 2.86
C SER A 28 2.04 2.20 2.72
N VAL A 29 3.24 2.73 3.00
CA VAL A 29 3.54 4.16 2.88
C VAL A 29 3.48 4.63 1.42
N VAL A 30 4.06 3.84 0.52
CA VAL A 30 4.05 4.12 -0.92
C VAL A 30 2.62 4.10 -1.44
N CYS A 31 1.81 3.13 -0.99
CA CYS A 31 0.38 3.06 -1.33
C CYS A 31 -0.38 4.31 -0.84
N LEU A 32 -0.07 4.82 0.36
CA LEU A 32 -0.69 6.04 0.87
C LEU A 32 -0.28 7.28 0.08
N MET A 33 0.98 7.40 -0.31
CA MET A 33 1.44 8.52 -1.15
C MET A 33 0.75 8.50 -2.52
N ILE A 34 0.68 7.33 -3.16
CA ILE A 34 -0.05 7.16 -4.43
C ILE A 34 -1.55 7.49 -4.25
N ALA A 35 -2.14 7.08 -3.13
CA ALA A 35 -3.53 7.40 -2.82
C ALA A 35 -3.74 8.92 -2.69
N ASP A 36 -2.85 9.63 -2.00
CA ASP A 36 -2.91 11.08 -1.84
C ASP A 36 -2.81 11.80 -3.19
N THR A 37 -1.87 11.39 -4.05
CA THR A 37 -1.78 11.85 -5.45
C THR A 37 -3.09 11.63 -6.21
N ARG A 38 -3.69 10.45 -6.07
CA ARG A 38 -4.99 10.14 -6.69
C ARG A 38 -6.10 11.04 -6.17
N TYR A 39 -6.14 11.33 -4.88
CA TYR A 39 -7.18 12.22 -4.31
C TYR A 39 -7.00 13.67 -4.77
N ARG A 40 -5.76 14.14 -4.94
CA ARG A 40 -5.48 15.49 -5.45
C ARG A 40 -5.93 15.69 -6.89
N ILE A 41 -5.73 14.68 -7.74
CA ILE A 41 -6.04 14.78 -9.18
C ILE A 41 -7.50 14.40 -9.47
N ILE A 42 -8.04 13.42 -8.75
CA ILE A 42 -9.39 12.89 -8.96
C ILE A 42 -10.19 13.05 -7.65
N PRO A 43 -10.92 14.16 -7.43
CA PRO A 43 -11.71 14.33 -6.22
C PRO A 43 -12.87 13.33 -6.17
N THR A 44 -13.20 12.80 -4.99
CA THR A 44 -14.13 11.67 -4.79
C THR A 44 -15.57 11.93 -5.26
N ASN A 45 -15.99 13.19 -5.28
CA ASN A 45 -17.29 13.65 -5.78
C ASN A 45 -17.47 13.43 -7.29
N SER A 46 -16.38 13.28 -8.05
CA SER A 46 -16.40 13.08 -9.51
C SER A 46 -16.30 11.61 -9.94
N TRP A 47 -16.02 10.70 -8.99
CA TRP A 47 -15.78 9.29 -9.27
C TRP A 47 -17.08 8.48 -9.26
N ASN A 48 -17.61 8.18 -10.45
CA ASN A 48 -18.73 7.26 -10.63
C ASN A 48 -18.20 5.89 -11.11
N PRO A 49 -18.32 4.81 -10.32
CA PRO A 49 -17.84 3.48 -10.70
C PRO A 49 -18.62 2.86 -11.89
N ASN A 50 -19.77 3.41 -12.26
CA ASN A 50 -20.52 2.99 -13.46
C ASN A 50 -20.05 3.73 -14.73
N LYS A 51 -19.28 4.83 -14.60
CA LYS A 51 -18.70 5.53 -15.75
C LYS A 51 -17.50 4.82 -16.36
N THR A 52 -17.02 3.72 -15.79
CA THR A 52 -16.12 2.79 -16.50
C THR A 52 -16.76 2.16 -17.73
N ILE A 53 -18.11 2.19 -17.85
CA ILE A 53 -18.84 1.78 -19.06
C ILE A 53 -18.78 2.88 -20.16
N ALA A 54 -18.39 4.12 -19.84
CA ALA A 54 -18.14 5.18 -20.83
C ALA A 54 -16.91 4.91 -21.73
N TRP A 55 -16.27 3.74 -21.57
CA TRP A 55 -15.27 3.22 -22.49
C TRP A 55 -15.82 3.00 -23.90
N ASN A 56 -17.11 2.68 -24.04
CA ASN A 56 -17.73 2.46 -25.35
C ASN A 56 -18.22 3.77 -26.00
N GLU A 57 -18.55 4.80 -25.22
CA GLU A 57 -19.09 6.05 -25.76
C GLU A 57 -18.01 7.02 -26.24
N ALA A 58 -16.78 6.93 -25.72
CA ALA A 58 -15.65 7.74 -26.22
C ALA A 58 -15.18 7.33 -27.63
N LEU A 59 -15.51 6.10 -28.07
CA LEU A 59 -15.23 5.60 -29.42
C LEU A 59 -16.28 6.03 -30.45
N ILE A 60 -17.45 6.49 -30.00
CA ILE A 60 -18.54 6.97 -30.85
C ILE A 60 -18.46 8.49 -30.85
N GLY A 61 -17.66 9.03 -31.78
CA GLY A 61 -17.29 10.45 -31.86
C GLY A 61 -18.49 11.41 -31.87
N ASN A 62 -18.93 11.83 -30.70
CA ASN A 62 -19.71 13.05 -30.53
C ASN A 62 -19.03 13.95 -29.50
N SER A 63 -18.34 14.96 -30.02
CA SER A 63 -17.65 16.00 -29.30
C SER A 63 -18.63 16.88 -28.52
N THR A 64 -18.83 16.58 -27.24
CA THR A 64 -19.29 17.57 -26.27
C THR A 64 -18.52 17.37 -24.97
N THR A 65 -17.47 18.18 -24.79
CA THR A 65 -16.87 18.49 -23.48
C THR A 65 -16.57 17.25 -22.61
N THR A 66 -15.79 16.30 -23.14
CA THR A 66 -15.11 15.31 -22.30
C THR A 66 -14.13 16.06 -21.42
N THR A 67 -14.58 16.52 -20.25
CA THR A 67 -13.68 16.65 -19.10
C THR A 67 -13.01 15.30 -19.01
N SER A 68 -11.73 15.23 -19.38
CA SER A 68 -11.03 13.96 -19.54
C SER A 68 -11.00 13.28 -18.18
N ILE A 69 -11.95 12.39 -17.90
CA ILE A 69 -12.12 11.74 -16.61
C ILE A 69 -10.94 10.79 -16.46
N ILE A 70 -9.89 11.24 -15.75
CA ILE A 70 -8.70 10.44 -15.51
C ILE A 70 -9.12 9.25 -14.66
N THR A 71 -8.86 8.03 -15.14
CA THR A 71 -9.10 6.83 -14.35
C THR A 71 -7.95 6.60 -13.36
N PRO A 72 -8.20 6.01 -12.18
CA PRO A 72 -7.14 5.65 -11.22
C PRO A 72 -6.08 4.72 -11.81
N VAL A 73 -6.46 3.88 -12.78
CA VAL A 73 -5.54 2.96 -13.46
C VAL A 73 -4.61 3.73 -14.42
N GLU A 74 -5.13 4.70 -15.17
CA GLU A 74 -4.31 5.60 -16.01
C GLU A 74 -3.36 6.47 -15.18
N LEU A 75 -3.85 7.01 -14.06
CA LEU A 75 -3.01 7.77 -13.13
C LEU A 75 -1.91 6.88 -12.54
N GLY A 76 -2.26 5.68 -12.08
CA GLY A 76 -1.31 4.73 -11.52
C GLY A 76 -0.25 4.29 -12.52
N SER A 77 -0.63 3.99 -13.76
CA SER A 77 0.31 3.61 -14.83
C SER A 77 1.27 4.74 -15.18
N SER A 78 0.77 5.97 -15.31
CA SER A 78 1.59 7.16 -15.62
C SER A 78 2.55 7.51 -14.49
N LEU A 79 2.07 7.44 -13.23
CA LEU A 79 2.89 7.65 -12.05
C LEU A 79 3.95 6.56 -11.90
N SER A 80 3.59 5.29 -12.12
CA SER A 80 4.53 4.16 -12.06
C SER A 80 5.64 4.30 -13.10
N LEU A 81 5.30 4.72 -14.32
CA LEU A 81 6.29 4.95 -15.38
C LEU A 81 7.25 6.08 -14.98
N LEU A 82 6.71 7.21 -14.48
CA LEU A 82 7.51 8.35 -14.07
C LEU A 82 8.45 8.03 -12.90
N VAL A 83 7.95 7.31 -11.89
CA VAL A 83 8.75 6.82 -10.76
C VAL A 83 9.88 5.91 -11.24
N GLY A 84 9.59 4.99 -12.18
CA GLY A 84 10.59 4.11 -12.76
C GLY A 84 11.67 4.87 -13.55
N MET A 85 11.28 5.88 -14.33
CA MET A 85 12.22 6.74 -15.05
C MET A 85 13.14 7.51 -14.09
N ILE A 86 12.59 8.08 -13.02
CA ILE A 86 13.38 8.80 -12.01
C ILE A 86 14.34 7.84 -11.29
N GLN A 87 13.90 6.63 -10.95
CA GLN A 87 14.77 5.63 -10.33
C GLN A 87 15.91 5.19 -11.25
N LEU A 88 15.63 5.00 -12.54
CA LEU A 88 16.64 4.68 -13.55
C LEU A 88 17.66 5.82 -13.65
N PHE A 89 17.19 7.06 -13.71
CA PHE A 89 18.05 8.25 -13.73
C PHE A 89 18.95 8.35 -12.49
N LEU A 90 18.38 8.16 -11.28
CA LEU A 90 19.15 8.12 -10.03
C LEU A 90 20.17 6.97 -9.99
N GLY A 91 19.84 5.82 -10.59
CA GLY A 91 20.73 4.68 -10.74
C GLY A 91 21.91 4.98 -11.67
N ILE A 92 21.66 5.62 -12.82
CA ILE A 92 22.70 6.04 -13.77
C ILE A 92 23.65 7.04 -13.12
N LEU A 93 23.13 8.01 -12.37
CA LEU A 93 23.93 8.99 -11.64
C LEU A 93 24.76 8.38 -10.50
N ARG A 94 24.61 7.08 -10.23
CA ARG A 94 25.34 6.36 -9.18
C ARG A 94 25.22 7.09 -7.83
N CYS A 95 24.01 7.57 -7.50
CA CYS A 95 23.70 8.26 -6.25
C CYS A 95 23.76 7.35 -5.00
N GLY A 96 24.65 6.36 -4.96
CA GLY A 96 24.94 5.53 -3.80
C GLY A 96 25.41 6.32 -2.60
N PHE A 97 25.93 7.54 -2.80
CA PHE A 97 26.21 8.51 -1.73
C PHE A 97 24.95 8.85 -0.91
N LEU A 98 23.78 8.96 -1.55
CA LEU A 98 22.52 9.23 -0.87
C LEU A 98 22.16 8.13 0.14
N SER A 99 22.55 6.88 -0.15
CA SER A 99 22.42 5.78 0.81
C SER A 99 23.27 6.03 2.06
N ALA A 100 24.48 6.59 1.92
CA ALA A 100 25.38 6.83 3.04
C ALA A 100 24.83 7.88 4.02
N TYR A 101 23.98 8.81 3.56
CA TYR A 101 23.31 9.80 4.42
C TYR A 101 22.11 9.24 5.19
N LEU A 102 21.55 8.13 4.74
CA LEU A 102 20.47 7.46 5.47
C LEU A 102 21.07 6.70 6.66
N SER A 103 21.24 7.38 7.80
CA SER A 103 21.58 6.72 9.06
C SER A 103 20.46 5.75 9.47
N ASP A 104 20.81 4.68 10.20
CA ASP A 104 19.86 3.76 10.81
C ASP A 104 18.78 4.51 11.63
N THR A 105 19.15 5.65 12.23
CA THR A 105 18.24 6.51 12.99
C THR A 105 17.18 7.17 12.10
N VAL A 106 17.54 7.64 10.90
CA VAL A 106 16.60 8.27 9.95
C VAL A 106 15.59 7.25 9.46
N VAL A 107 16.06 6.04 9.14
CA VAL A 107 15.22 4.92 8.71
C VAL A 107 14.24 4.51 9.80
N SER A 108 14.70 4.42 11.05
CA SER A 108 13.86 4.09 12.21
C SER A 108 12.79 5.16 12.47
N GLY A 109 13.17 6.44 12.43
CA GLY A 109 12.25 7.57 12.57
C GLY A 109 11.20 7.59 11.46
N PHE A 110 11.63 7.42 10.20
CA PHE A 110 10.73 7.31 9.06
C PHE A 110 9.75 6.15 9.20
N THR A 111 10.24 4.96 9.58
CA THR A 111 9.41 3.76 9.75
C THR A 111 8.37 3.94 10.85
N THR A 112 8.74 4.62 11.94
CA THR A 112 7.83 4.92 13.06
C THR A 112 6.75 5.91 12.63
N GLY A 113 7.13 7.02 11.99
CA GLY A 113 6.16 8.00 11.46
C GLY A 113 5.23 7.40 10.40
N ALA A 114 5.78 6.60 9.50
CA ALA A 114 5.03 5.80 8.55
C ALA A 114 4.02 4.86 9.22
N ALA A 115 4.41 4.16 10.29
CA ALA A 115 3.53 3.27 11.03
C ALA A 115 2.36 4.02 11.67
N VAL A 116 2.63 5.19 12.27
CA VAL A 116 1.57 6.06 12.82
C VAL A 116 0.63 6.52 11.72
N HIS A 117 1.16 7.00 10.59
CA HIS A 117 0.35 7.44 9.46
C HIS A 117 -0.53 6.29 8.89
N VAL A 118 0.03 5.10 8.75
CA VAL A 118 -0.72 3.91 8.32
C VAL A 118 -1.80 3.58 9.34
N LEU A 119 -1.51 3.57 10.64
CA LEU A 119 -2.51 3.32 11.68
C LEU A 119 -3.67 4.30 11.57
N THR A 120 -3.38 5.60 11.45
CA THR A 120 -4.39 6.65 11.26
C THR A 120 -5.26 6.38 10.02
N SER A 121 -4.66 5.96 8.91
CA SER A 121 -5.38 5.66 7.65
C SER A 121 -6.24 4.39 7.66
N GLN A 122 -6.21 3.60 8.75
CA GLN A 122 -7.09 2.45 8.94
C GLN A 122 -8.20 2.73 9.94
N LEU A 123 -8.12 3.82 10.72
CA LEU A 123 -9.14 4.17 11.70
C LEU A 123 -10.49 4.49 11.02
N ASP A 124 -10.47 5.20 9.89
CA ASP A 124 -11.66 5.49 9.09
C ASP A 124 -12.45 4.22 8.72
N LYS A 125 -11.75 3.13 8.37
CA LYS A 125 -12.34 1.83 8.04
C LYS A 125 -12.86 1.09 9.27
N ILE A 126 -12.14 1.15 10.39
CA ILE A 126 -12.55 0.49 11.65
C ILE A 126 -13.86 1.11 12.18
N PHE A 127 -13.97 2.44 12.11
CA PHE A 127 -15.15 3.17 12.57
C PHE A 127 -16.27 3.28 11.53
N ASN A 128 -16.00 2.89 10.27
CA ASN A 128 -16.92 2.97 9.13
C ASN A 128 -17.49 4.39 8.93
N VAL A 129 -16.64 5.41 9.04
CA VAL A 129 -17.05 6.81 8.88
C VAL A 129 -16.44 7.42 7.63
N LYS A 130 -17.29 8.08 6.83
CA LYS A 130 -16.85 8.91 5.70
C LYS A 130 -16.38 10.26 6.24
N ILE A 131 -15.08 10.39 6.43
CA ILE A 131 -14.42 11.62 6.86
C ILE A 131 -13.94 12.38 5.60
N PRO A 132 -14.28 13.67 5.44
CA PRO A 132 -13.70 14.48 4.38
C PRO A 132 -12.17 14.51 4.57
N ARG A 133 -11.43 14.20 3.50
CA ARG A 133 -9.97 14.27 3.56
C ARG A 133 -9.54 15.73 3.49
N HIS A 134 -8.80 16.15 4.51
CA HIS A 134 -8.14 17.46 4.56
C HIS A 134 -6.82 17.42 3.79
N ASP A 135 -6.40 18.52 3.16
CA ASP A 135 -5.09 18.64 2.54
C ASP A 135 -4.30 19.77 3.22
N GLY A 136 -2.99 19.59 3.38
CA GLY A 136 -2.08 20.58 3.99
C GLY A 136 -1.38 20.14 5.28
N PHE A 137 -0.64 21.08 5.88
CA PHE A 137 0.11 20.85 7.11
C PHE A 137 -0.85 20.58 8.28
N GLY A 138 -0.59 19.53 9.06
CA GLY A 138 -1.46 19.15 10.18
C GLY A 138 -2.69 18.31 9.78
N LYS A 139 -2.79 17.82 8.53
CA LYS A 139 -3.86 16.91 8.05
C LYS A 139 -4.21 15.79 9.04
N LEU A 140 -3.21 15.22 9.70
CA LEU A 140 -3.41 14.15 10.68
C LEU A 140 -4.18 14.63 11.92
N VAL A 141 -3.88 15.84 12.42
CA VAL A 141 -4.55 16.42 13.60
C VAL A 141 -6.00 16.79 13.25
N PHE A 142 -6.22 17.40 12.08
CA PHE A 142 -7.57 17.70 11.59
C PHE A 142 -8.39 16.43 11.39
N PHE A 143 -7.80 15.39 10.79
CA PHE A 143 -8.46 14.09 10.63
C PHE A 143 -8.85 13.46 11.99
N LEU A 144 -7.96 13.53 12.99
CA LEU A 144 -8.27 13.02 14.33
C LEU A 144 -9.37 13.85 15.01
N TYR A 145 -9.36 15.17 14.83
CA TYR A 145 -10.42 16.04 15.32
C TYR A 145 -11.78 15.68 14.70
N ASP A 146 -11.85 15.54 13.38
CA ASP A 146 -13.08 15.14 12.69
C ASP A 146 -13.57 13.75 13.10
N LEU A 147 -12.64 12.81 13.33
CA LEU A 147 -12.96 11.46 13.77
C LEU A 147 -13.64 11.50 15.15
N ILE A 148 -13.11 12.30 16.08
CA ILE A 148 -13.68 12.46 17.43
C ILE A 148 -15.02 13.21 17.34
N SER A 149 -15.11 14.25 16.52
CA SER A 149 -16.36 15.01 16.33
C SER A 149 -17.48 14.20 15.69
N LYS A 150 -17.18 13.15 14.90
CA LYS A 150 -18.18 12.27 14.27
C LYS A 150 -18.49 10.98 15.05
N THR A 151 -18.16 10.92 16.34
CA THR A 151 -18.34 9.73 17.19
C THR A 151 -19.78 9.20 17.21
N GLU A 152 -20.79 10.06 17.06
CA GLU A 152 -22.21 9.64 17.10
C GLU A 152 -22.66 8.82 15.89
N GLN A 153 -21.92 8.84 14.78
CA GLN A 153 -22.27 8.11 13.55
C GLN A 153 -21.58 6.74 13.46
N PHE A 154 -20.95 6.28 14.54
CA PHE A 154 -20.17 5.05 14.54
C PHE A 154 -21.06 3.82 14.40
N ASN A 155 -20.69 2.95 13.47
CA ASN A 155 -21.33 1.66 13.32
C ASN A 155 -20.72 0.67 14.32
N VAL A 156 -21.41 0.45 15.44
CA VAL A 156 -20.99 -0.43 16.54
C VAL A 156 -20.66 -1.85 16.03
N PHE A 157 -21.38 -2.36 15.02
CA PHE A 157 -21.14 -3.68 14.46
C PHE A 157 -19.81 -3.75 13.69
N THR A 158 -19.45 -2.71 12.94
CA THR A 158 -18.17 -2.66 12.21
C THR A 158 -16.99 -2.63 13.19
N ILE A 159 -17.13 -1.87 14.28
CA ILE A 159 -16.11 -1.79 15.33
C ILE A 159 -15.95 -3.15 16.00
N GLY A 160 -17.06 -3.81 16.36
CA GLY A 160 -17.06 -5.15 16.95
C GLY A 160 -16.35 -6.18 16.06
N ILE A 161 -16.70 -6.24 14.78
CA ILE A 161 -16.07 -7.13 13.79
C ILE A 161 -14.56 -6.82 13.66
N SER A 162 -14.19 -5.54 13.62
CA SER A 162 -12.80 -5.10 13.53
C SER A 162 -11.97 -5.55 14.74
N ILE A 163 -12.50 -5.37 15.96
CA ILE A 163 -11.86 -5.81 17.21
C ILE A 163 -11.71 -7.32 17.24
N ILE A 164 -12.77 -8.07 16.91
CA ILE A 164 -12.73 -9.54 16.84
C ILE A 164 -11.68 -10.01 15.83
N CYS A 165 -11.60 -9.36 14.67
CA CYS A 165 -10.61 -9.67 13.65
C CYS A 165 -9.18 -9.43 14.14
N ILE A 166 -8.92 -8.29 14.80
CA ILE A 166 -7.61 -7.96 15.38
C ILE A 166 -7.22 -8.97 16.46
N ILE A 167 -8.14 -9.30 17.37
CA ILE A 167 -7.91 -10.28 18.44
C ILE A 167 -7.64 -11.66 17.84
N SER A 168 -8.43 -12.08 16.84
CA SER A 168 -8.27 -13.37 16.17
C SER A 168 -6.91 -13.48 15.46
N LEU A 169 -6.48 -12.43 14.75
CA LEU A 169 -5.15 -12.38 14.13
C LEU A 169 -4.02 -12.41 15.17
N TYR A 170 -4.15 -11.63 16.25
CA TYR A 170 -3.18 -11.63 17.34
C TYR A 170 -3.08 -13.01 18.02
N PHE A 171 -4.22 -13.63 18.32
CA PHE A 171 -4.30 -14.95 18.93
C PHE A 171 -3.70 -16.02 18.02
N THR A 172 -4.07 -16.04 16.74
CA THR A 172 -3.57 -17.05 15.79
C THR A 172 -2.07 -16.90 15.55
N LYS A 173 -1.55 -15.67 15.55
CA LYS A 173 -0.10 -15.43 15.44
C LYS A 173 0.66 -15.79 16.70
N THR A 174 0.07 -15.62 17.88
CA THR A 174 0.75 -15.86 19.16
C THR A 174 0.71 -17.34 19.55
N TYR A 175 -0.40 -18.04 19.36
CA TYR A 175 -0.59 -19.41 19.83
C TYR A 175 -0.46 -20.46 18.73
N ILE A 176 -1.06 -20.22 17.55
CA ILE A 176 -1.08 -21.19 16.46
C ILE A 176 0.25 -21.18 15.69
N SER A 177 0.76 -20.00 15.32
CA SER A 177 1.99 -19.87 14.52
C SER A 177 3.21 -20.60 15.10
N PRO A 178 3.61 -20.43 16.38
CA PRO A 178 4.79 -21.14 16.91
C PRO A 178 4.57 -22.64 17.05
N THR A 179 3.34 -23.05 17.40
CA THR A 179 2.98 -24.47 17.57
C THR A 179 3.02 -25.22 16.24
N PHE A 180 2.48 -24.63 15.18
CA PHE A 180 2.49 -25.20 13.84
C PHE A 180 3.88 -25.17 13.20
N LYS A 181 4.64 -24.09 13.42
CA LYS A 181 6.01 -23.97 12.91
C LYS A 181 6.94 -25.04 13.49
N ARG A 182 6.73 -25.43 14.76
CA ARG A 182 7.44 -26.55 15.40
C ARG A 182 7.10 -27.90 14.77
N LYS A 183 5.85 -28.10 14.34
CA LYS A 183 5.36 -29.40 13.84
C LYS A 183 5.62 -29.62 12.35
N TYR A 184 5.43 -28.62 11.50
CA TYR A 184 5.42 -28.81 10.04
C TYR A 184 6.54 -28.08 9.28
N LYS A 185 7.42 -27.33 9.95
CA LYS A 185 8.57 -26.58 9.35
C LYS A 185 8.23 -25.67 8.15
N MET A 186 6.96 -25.48 7.82
CA MET A 186 6.48 -24.68 6.68
C MET A 186 5.74 -23.43 7.17
N PRO A 187 5.97 -22.24 6.57
CA PRO A 187 5.20 -21.04 6.88
C PRO A 187 3.75 -21.21 6.38
N PHE A 188 2.80 -21.33 7.30
CA PHE A 188 1.39 -21.49 6.98
C PHE A 188 0.74 -20.12 6.71
N PRO A 189 -0.04 -19.94 5.63
CA PRO A 189 -0.68 -18.67 5.28
C PRO A 189 -1.92 -18.40 6.16
N ILE A 190 -1.69 -18.25 7.46
CA ILE A 190 -2.73 -18.05 8.48
C ILE A 190 -3.61 -16.83 8.17
N ASP A 191 -2.98 -15.74 7.72
CA ASP A 191 -3.69 -14.49 7.43
C ASP A 191 -4.76 -14.69 6.34
N LEU A 192 -4.48 -15.53 5.33
CA LEU A 192 -5.41 -15.84 4.25
C LEU A 192 -6.61 -16.66 4.76
N ILE A 193 -6.38 -17.60 5.67
CA ILE A 193 -7.44 -18.43 6.24
C ILE A 193 -8.42 -17.58 7.07
N VAL A 194 -7.89 -16.66 7.87
CA VAL A 194 -8.72 -15.74 8.65
C VAL A 194 -9.60 -14.89 7.72
N VAL A 195 -9.04 -14.37 6.63
CA VAL A 195 -9.80 -13.60 5.63
C VAL A 195 -10.91 -14.45 4.98
N VAL A 196 -10.62 -15.71 4.62
CA VAL A 196 -11.61 -16.63 4.06
C VAL A 196 -12.75 -16.91 5.03
N ILE A 197 -12.45 -17.16 6.31
CA ILE A 197 -13.46 -17.40 7.35
C ILE A 197 -14.36 -16.18 7.53
N VAL A 198 -13.77 -14.98 7.60
CA VAL A 198 -14.52 -13.73 7.76
C VAL A 198 -15.38 -13.44 6.52
N ALA A 199 -14.87 -13.69 5.31
CA ALA A 199 -15.63 -13.53 4.08
C ALA A 199 -16.83 -14.49 4.03
N PHE A 200 -16.63 -15.75 4.44
CA PHE A 200 -17.70 -16.74 4.50
C PHE A 200 -18.75 -16.38 5.55
N ALA A 201 -18.33 -15.92 6.74
CA ALA A 201 -19.24 -15.38 7.74
C ALA A 201 -20.03 -14.18 7.20
N SER A 202 -19.37 -13.27 6.47
CA SER A 202 -20.05 -12.11 5.85
C SER A 202 -21.12 -12.51 4.84
N PHE A 203 -20.92 -13.62 4.12
CA PHE A 203 -21.90 -14.17 3.19
C PHE A 203 -23.12 -14.75 3.91
N ILE A 204 -22.91 -15.51 4.99
CA ILE A 204 -24.01 -16.12 5.77
C ILE A 204 -24.83 -15.06 6.50
N PHE A 205 -24.17 -14.11 7.15
CA PHE A 205 -24.82 -13.12 8.01
C PHE A 205 -25.32 -11.87 7.27
N ASN A 206 -25.07 -11.75 5.95
CA ASN A 206 -25.47 -10.59 5.14
C ASN A 206 -25.15 -9.23 5.81
N PHE A 207 -23.90 -9.05 6.25
CA PHE A 207 -23.49 -7.87 7.02
C PHE A 207 -23.76 -6.53 6.35
N ASN A 208 -23.82 -6.49 5.01
CA ASN A 208 -24.12 -5.28 4.28
C ASN A 208 -25.59 -4.84 4.44
N SER A 209 -26.54 -5.75 4.22
CA SER A 209 -27.96 -5.43 4.26
C SER A 209 -28.50 -5.29 5.68
N ALA A 210 -27.98 -6.09 6.63
CA ALA A 210 -28.49 -6.10 8.00
C ALA A 210 -27.84 -5.03 8.89
N TYR A 211 -26.56 -4.72 8.66
CA TYR A 211 -25.77 -3.89 9.59
C TYR A 211 -25.04 -2.73 8.91
N ASN A 212 -25.31 -2.44 7.63
CA ASN A 212 -24.68 -1.35 6.88
C ASN A 212 -23.13 -1.34 6.97
N VAL A 213 -22.54 -2.54 7.02
CA VAL A 213 -21.08 -2.72 7.01
C VAL A 213 -20.60 -2.56 5.57
N ASP A 214 -19.57 -1.74 5.36
CA ASP A 214 -18.97 -1.58 4.05
C ASP A 214 -18.23 -2.87 3.68
N ILE A 215 -18.70 -3.53 2.63
CA ILE A 215 -18.11 -4.78 2.11
C ILE A 215 -17.44 -4.51 0.78
N ILE A 216 -16.39 -5.27 0.51
CA ILE A 216 -15.77 -5.29 -0.81
C ILE A 216 -16.81 -5.79 -1.80
N LYS A 217 -17.15 -4.94 -2.79
CA LYS A 217 -18.11 -5.26 -3.84
C LYS A 217 -17.43 -6.05 -4.96
N ASN A 218 -17.93 -5.92 -6.18
CA ASN A 218 -17.41 -6.65 -7.32
C ASN A 218 -15.96 -6.23 -7.62
N VAL A 219 -15.05 -7.19 -7.54
CA VAL A 219 -13.69 -7.07 -8.07
C VAL A 219 -13.75 -7.52 -9.53
N PRO A 220 -13.38 -6.67 -10.51
CA PRO A 220 -13.39 -7.06 -11.90
C PRO A 220 -12.45 -8.25 -12.11
N VAL A 221 -12.98 -9.32 -12.70
CA VAL A 221 -12.23 -10.52 -13.07
C VAL A 221 -11.75 -10.39 -14.51
N GLY A 222 -10.44 -10.56 -14.70
CA GLY A 222 -9.80 -10.46 -16.00
C GLY A 222 -8.50 -9.68 -15.95
N LEU A 223 -7.65 -9.88 -16.95
CA LEU A 223 -6.49 -9.03 -17.18
C LEU A 223 -6.98 -7.70 -17.75
N PRO A 224 -6.64 -6.54 -17.13
CA PRO A 224 -6.91 -5.27 -17.77
C PRO A 224 -6.12 -5.22 -19.09
N SER A 225 -6.75 -4.72 -20.15
CA SER A 225 -6.07 -4.50 -21.42
C SER A 225 -4.88 -3.55 -21.21
N PRO A 226 -3.70 -3.84 -21.79
CA PRO A 226 -2.56 -2.95 -21.68
C PRO A 226 -2.92 -1.60 -22.30
N LEU A 227 -2.90 -0.56 -21.46
CA LEU A 227 -3.18 0.81 -21.85
C LEU A 227 -1.91 1.64 -21.75
N LEU A 228 -1.67 2.48 -22.75
CA LEU A 228 -0.55 3.40 -22.74
C LEU A 228 -0.80 4.49 -21.70
N PRO A 229 0.20 4.83 -20.86
CA PRO A 229 0.07 5.89 -19.87
C PRO A 229 -0.11 7.24 -20.56
N ARG A 230 -0.97 8.09 -19.99
CA ARG A 230 -1.23 9.42 -20.53
C ARG A 230 -0.09 10.37 -20.19
N ILE A 231 0.56 10.90 -21.22
CA ILE A 231 1.70 11.80 -21.07
C ILE A 231 1.24 13.19 -20.59
N ASP A 232 0.02 13.61 -20.93
CA ASP A 232 -0.53 14.93 -20.60
C ASP A 232 -0.52 15.24 -19.10
N ILE A 233 -0.72 14.24 -18.25
CA ILE A 233 -0.81 14.40 -16.79
C ILE A 233 0.56 14.30 -16.10
N MET A 234 1.59 13.79 -16.78
CA MET A 234 2.92 13.55 -16.20
C MET A 234 3.58 14.81 -15.60
N PRO A 235 3.48 16.02 -16.21
CA PRO A 235 4.10 17.22 -15.64
C PRO A 235 3.53 17.58 -14.25
N GLN A 236 2.25 17.30 -14.00
CA GLN A 236 1.59 17.56 -12.72
C GLN A 236 1.93 16.52 -11.64
N LEU A 237 2.40 15.35 -12.06
CA LEU A 237 2.76 14.21 -11.20
C LEU A 237 4.23 14.23 -10.78
N ILE A 238 5.06 15.08 -11.38
CA ILE A 238 6.52 15.02 -11.21
C ILE A 238 6.97 15.25 -9.77
N GLY A 239 6.34 16.18 -9.05
CA GLY A 239 6.65 16.45 -7.64
C GLY A 239 6.40 15.23 -6.75
N ASP A 240 5.24 14.58 -6.94
CA ASP A 240 4.90 13.38 -6.18
C ASP A 240 5.78 12.20 -6.57
N ALA A 241 6.07 12.04 -7.86
CA ALA A 241 6.90 10.95 -8.37
C ALA A 241 8.32 11.03 -7.81
N ILE A 242 8.90 12.22 -7.68
CA ILE A 242 10.19 12.43 -7.02
C ILE A 242 10.13 11.97 -5.56
N GLY A 243 9.13 12.43 -4.79
CA GLY A 243 8.97 12.04 -3.39
C GLY A 243 8.77 10.53 -3.22
N ILE A 244 7.91 9.93 -4.03
CA ILE A 244 7.66 8.48 -4.03
C ILE A 244 8.93 7.70 -4.41
N SER A 245 9.68 8.14 -5.42
CA SER A 245 10.91 7.49 -5.86
C SER A 245 11.98 7.46 -4.75
N LEU A 246 12.13 8.57 -4.01
CA LEU A 246 13.06 8.70 -2.88
C LEU A 246 12.67 7.75 -1.73
N VAL A 247 11.37 7.66 -1.42
CA VAL A 247 10.85 6.76 -0.38
C VAL A 247 11.08 5.30 -0.78
N ILE A 248 10.77 4.92 -2.03
CA ILE A 248 11.03 3.57 -2.52
C ILE A 248 12.53 3.24 -2.45
N PHE A 249 13.39 4.16 -2.88
CA PHE A 249 14.84 4.00 -2.78
C PHE A 249 15.29 3.77 -1.33
N THR A 250 14.83 4.64 -0.42
CA THR A 250 15.17 4.55 1.00
C THR A 250 14.77 3.22 1.60
N VAL A 251 13.50 2.80 1.41
CA VAL A 251 12.98 1.54 1.93
C VAL A 251 13.73 0.34 1.38
N THR A 252 14.07 0.37 0.08
CA THR A 252 14.80 -0.73 -0.57
C THR A 252 16.22 -0.86 -0.02
N VAL A 253 16.92 0.27 0.17
CA VAL A 253 18.24 0.32 0.80
C VAL A 253 18.20 -0.14 2.25
N SER A 254 17.20 0.31 3.02
CA SER A 254 17.01 -0.07 4.42
C SER A 254 16.82 -1.58 4.57
N MET A 255 15.97 -2.18 3.74
CA MET A 255 15.79 -3.63 3.71
C MET A 255 17.08 -4.34 3.33
N GLY A 256 17.78 -3.85 2.32
CA GLY A 256 19.11 -4.32 1.97
C GLY A 256 20.00 -4.39 3.21
N ARG A 257 20.26 -3.25 3.86
CA ARG A 257 21.13 -3.17 5.05
C ARG A 257 20.71 -4.10 6.18
N LEU A 258 19.41 -4.27 6.40
CA LEU A 258 18.88 -5.20 7.38
C LEU A 258 19.28 -6.66 7.07
N PHE A 259 19.23 -7.07 5.80
CA PHE A 259 19.69 -8.40 5.39
C PHE A 259 21.21 -8.55 5.46
N ALA A 260 21.97 -7.52 5.07
CA ALA A 260 23.43 -7.47 5.19
C ALA A 260 23.88 -7.68 6.63
N LYS A 261 23.33 -6.90 7.56
CA LYS A 261 23.64 -7.00 9.00
C LYS A 261 23.27 -8.38 9.56
N LYS A 262 22.16 -8.95 9.10
CA LYS A 262 21.67 -10.26 9.56
C LYS A 262 22.50 -11.45 9.04
N HIS A 263 23.07 -11.35 7.83
CA HIS A 263 23.79 -12.45 7.18
C HIS A 263 25.29 -12.17 7.00
N GLY A 264 25.80 -11.06 7.54
CA GLY A 264 27.24 -10.73 7.56
C GLY A 264 27.84 -10.33 6.21
N TYR A 265 27.05 -9.91 5.21
CA TYR A 265 27.57 -9.47 3.90
C TYR A 265 27.54 -7.94 3.74
N LYS A 266 28.47 -7.38 2.96
CA LYS A 266 28.47 -5.96 2.58
C LYS A 266 27.50 -5.72 1.41
N ILE A 267 26.74 -4.62 1.46
CA ILE A 267 25.85 -4.20 0.36
C ILE A 267 26.38 -2.94 -0.28
N ASP A 268 26.47 -2.97 -1.60
CA ASP A 268 26.63 -1.78 -2.41
C ASP A 268 25.24 -1.22 -2.79
N ALA A 269 24.95 0.01 -2.39
CA ALA A 269 23.67 0.64 -2.64
C ALA A 269 23.41 0.95 -4.13
N ASN A 270 24.45 1.17 -4.94
CA ASN A 270 24.29 1.36 -6.37
C ASN A 270 23.84 0.07 -7.08
N GLN A 271 24.24 -1.09 -6.55
CA GLN A 271 23.86 -2.39 -7.10
C GLN A 271 22.38 -2.72 -6.85
N VAL A 272 21.80 -2.20 -5.76
CA VAL A 272 20.39 -2.43 -5.37
C VAL A 272 19.41 -1.75 -6.34
N ILE A 273 19.82 -0.66 -7.01
CA ILE A 273 18.96 0.07 -7.96
C ILE A 273 19.03 -0.56 -9.36
N CYS A 274 20.23 -0.86 -9.85
CA CYS A 274 20.42 -1.32 -11.24
C CYS A 274 20.17 -2.83 -11.45
N ARG A 275 20.04 -3.61 -10.37
CA ARG A 275 19.83 -5.06 -10.44
C ARG A 275 18.62 -5.45 -9.58
N PRO A 276 17.38 -5.34 -10.12
CA PRO A 276 16.17 -5.80 -9.43
C PRO A 276 16.20 -7.31 -9.14
#